data_AF-A0A176RZQ8-F1
#
_entry.id   AF-A0A176RZQ8-F1
#
_cell.length_a   1.000
_cell.length_b   1.000
_cell.length_c   1.000
_cell.angle_alpha   90.00
_cell.angle_beta   90.00
_cell.angle_gamma   90.00
#
_symmetry.space_group_name_H-M   'P 1'
#
loop_
_entity.id
_entity.type
_entity.pdbx_description
1 polymer ?
#
loop_
_entity_poly.entity_id
_entity_poly.type
_entity_poly.pdbx_seq_one_letter_code
_entity_poly.pdbx_strand_id
1 'polypeptide(L)'
;QACQNERRLDEKVPQKENGTRDVSTRGNTQYALIIGIDQYQYADGNSLINLEGAVNDAKLLRDALRRQKVQVPDKRVLLNAQATRAAFIRAWQEMVKQAKPGDTLIFTFAGHGGQQADVEPLDEKDGKDETIMFHDFNPNKPTQGRILDEELYGIFKKASDYNILFIADACHSSGLVRTLARPWRHVRTGGFWKIEPDAPPPFPPLPTQSDNAPLPAHVTLITG
;
A
#
# COMPACT_ATOMS: atom_id res chain seq x y z
N GLN A 1 -9.25 -31.56 84.91
CA GLN A 1 -8.40 -31.88 83.75
C GLN A 1 -9.24 -31.63 82.49
N ALA A 2 -8.80 -30.65 81.67
CA ALA A 2 -9.16 -30.27 80.27
C ALA A 2 -10.66 -30.30 79.85
N CYS A 3 -11.34 -29.23 79.41
CA CYS A 3 -11.09 -28.12 78.46
C CYS A 3 -11.25 -28.48 76.96
N GLN A 4 -12.35 -27.97 76.36
CA GLN A 4 -12.61 -27.44 75.01
C GLN A 4 -12.03 -28.13 73.75
N ASN A 5 -12.83 -28.30 72.68
CA ASN A 5 -12.90 -27.30 71.59
C ASN A 5 -13.90 -27.65 70.47
N GLU A 6 -14.56 -26.60 70.00
CA GLU A 6 -15.47 -26.54 68.86
C GLU A 6 -14.69 -26.61 67.54
N ARG A 7 -15.21 -27.29 66.51
CA ARG A 7 -14.64 -27.26 65.15
C ARG A 7 -15.60 -26.64 64.14
N ARG A 8 -15.14 -25.49 63.69
CA ARG A 8 -15.54 -24.58 62.62
C ARG A 8 -15.89 -25.31 61.31
N LEU A 9 -16.98 -24.89 60.69
CA LEU A 9 -17.36 -25.22 59.31
C LEU A 9 -16.42 -24.46 58.36
N ASP A 10 -15.57 -25.18 57.62
CA ASP A 10 -14.79 -24.62 56.52
C ASP A 10 -15.59 -24.77 55.22
N GLU A 11 -16.21 -23.67 54.81
CA GLU A 11 -16.87 -23.47 53.53
C GLU A 11 -15.82 -23.53 52.40
N LYS A 12 -15.87 -24.58 51.57
CA LYS A 12 -14.99 -24.71 50.40
C LYS A 12 -15.36 -23.66 49.35
N VAL A 13 -14.50 -22.66 49.22
CA VAL A 13 -14.48 -21.69 48.11
C VAL A 13 -14.39 -22.46 46.77
N PRO A 14 -15.30 -22.24 45.81
CA PRO A 14 -15.22 -22.89 44.51
C PRO A 14 -14.04 -22.30 43.73
N GLN A 15 -13.10 -23.17 43.35
CA GLN A 15 -12.00 -22.79 42.46
C GLN A 15 -12.59 -22.46 41.09
N LYS A 16 -12.47 -21.19 40.69
CA LYS A 16 -12.65 -20.78 39.30
C LYS A 16 -11.59 -21.51 38.48
N GLU A 17 -12.02 -22.48 37.69
CA GLU A 17 -11.24 -22.97 36.55
C GLU A 17 -10.92 -21.76 35.67
N ASN A 18 -9.67 -21.31 35.75
CA ASN A 18 -9.11 -20.35 34.82
C ASN A 18 -9.05 -21.07 33.48
N GLY A 19 -10.13 -20.95 32.71
CA GLY A 19 -10.15 -21.29 31.30
C GLY A 19 -8.98 -20.59 30.64
N THR A 20 -7.98 -21.38 30.26
CA THR A 20 -6.94 -21.00 29.32
C THR A 20 -7.67 -20.47 28.10
N ARG A 21 -7.73 -19.15 27.97
CA ARG A 21 -8.14 -18.51 26.73
C ARG A 21 -7.17 -19.01 25.69
N ASP A 22 -7.67 -19.81 24.78
CA ASP A 22 -6.93 -20.26 23.60
C ASP A 22 -6.37 -19.03 22.89
N VAL A 23 -5.04 -18.84 22.99
CA VAL A 23 -4.33 -17.78 22.26
C VAL A 23 -4.09 -18.31 20.85
N SER A 24 -5.16 -18.39 20.09
CA SER A 24 -5.24 -18.87 18.71
C SER A 24 -6.43 -18.12 18.10
N THR A 25 -6.35 -17.16 17.18
CA THR A 25 -5.34 -16.71 16.23
C THR A 25 -5.60 -15.21 15.97
N ARG A 26 -4.76 -14.29 16.44
CA ARG A 26 -4.76 -12.94 15.86
C ARG A 26 -3.79 -12.98 14.68
N GLY A 27 -4.26 -12.64 13.48
CA GLY A 27 -3.39 -12.44 12.34
C GLY A 27 -2.28 -11.47 12.75
N ASN A 28 -1.05 -11.98 12.78
CA ASN A 28 0.16 -11.19 13.07
C ASN A 28 1.23 -11.49 12.02
N THR A 29 0.84 -12.14 10.94
CA THR A 29 1.72 -12.43 9.82
C THR A 29 1.78 -11.20 8.94
N GLN A 30 2.98 -10.89 8.46
CA GLN A 30 3.21 -9.77 7.57
C GLN A 30 3.54 -10.32 6.20
N TYR A 31 2.86 -9.84 5.17
CA TYR A 31 3.10 -10.19 3.78
C TYR A 31 3.54 -8.94 3.04
N ALA A 32 4.50 -9.05 2.12
CA ALA A 32 4.88 -7.91 1.29
C ALA A 32 4.79 -8.19 -0.22
N LEU A 33 4.42 -7.14 -0.94
CA LEU A 33 4.56 -6.95 -2.38
C LEU A 33 5.50 -5.76 -2.63
N ILE A 34 6.54 -6.00 -3.43
CA ILE A 34 7.63 -5.05 -3.63
C ILE A 34 7.77 -4.74 -5.11
N ILE A 35 7.80 -3.46 -5.44
CA ILE A 35 7.91 -2.97 -6.81
C ILE A 35 9.05 -1.96 -6.92
N GLY A 36 9.91 -2.16 -7.91
CA GLY A 36 10.99 -1.23 -8.27
C GLY A 36 11.16 -1.14 -9.78
N ILE A 37 11.03 0.07 -10.34
CA ILE A 37 10.99 0.27 -11.80
C ILE A 37 11.98 1.35 -12.21
N ASP A 38 13.09 0.91 -12.80
CA ASP A 38 14.06 1.77 -13.45
C ASP A 38 13.83 1.87 -14.95
N GLN A 39 13.42 0.77 -15.58
CA GLN A 39 13.25 0.69 -17.02
C GLN A 39 11.76 0.70 -17.38
N TYR A 40 11.34 1.65 -18.20
CA TYR A 40 9.98 1.75 -18.73
C TYR A 40 9.96 1.37 -20.21
N GLN A 41 8.98 0.56 -20.60
CA GLN A 41 8.89 -0.01 -21.95
C GLN A 41 8.82 1.06 -23.04
N TYR A 42 8.15 2.17 -22.76
CA TYR A 42 7.90 3.26 -23.69
C TYR A 42 8.73 4.51 -23.35
N ALA A 43 9.86 4.33 -22.64
CA ALA A 43 10.80 5.42 -22.38
C ALA A 43 11.39 5.92 -23.71
N ASP A 44 11.22 7.20 -24.00
CA ASP A 44 11.74 7.89 -25.19
C ASP A 44 12.90 8.84 -24.85
N GLY A 45 13.26 8.97 -23.57
CA GLY A 45 14.30 9.88 -23.09
C GLY A 45 13.86 11.34 -23.01
N ASN A 46 12.59 11.66 -23.29
CA ASN A 46 12.03 13.00 -23.24
C ASN A 46 10.71 13.03 -22.47
N SER A 47 9.69 12.36 -23.00
CA SER A 47 8.35 12.23 -22.42
C SER A 47 8.18 11.01 -21.51
N LEU A 48 9.20 10.18 -21.35
CA LEU A 48 9.33 9.21 -20.27
C LEU A 48 10.80 8.81 -20.19
N ILE A 49 11.42 9.04 -19.04
CA ILE A 49 12.84 8.72 -18.81
C ILE A 49 12.99 7.49 -17.93
N ASN A 50 14.05 6.72 -18.14
CA ASN A 50 14.41 5.65 -17.22
C ASN A 50 15.02 6.22 -15.93
N LEU A 51 14.86 5.51 -14.83
CA LEU A 51 15.49 5.78 -13.53
C LEU A 51 16.71 4.87 -13.34
N GLU A 52 17.50 5.15 -12.30
CA GLU A 52 18.73 4.39 -11.98
C GLU A 52 18.77 3.82 -10.55
N GLY A 53 17.75 4.09 -9.73
CA GLY A 53 17.77 3.82 -8.29
C GLY A 53 16.62 2.95 -7.78
N ALA A 54 15.47 2.95 -8.46
CA ALA A 54 14.24 2.35 -7.93
C ALA A 54 14.37 0.83 -7.74
N VAL A 55 15.09 0.13 -8.62
CA VAL A 55 15.35 -1.31 -8.43
C VAL A 55 16.26 -1.57 -7.25
N ASN A 56 17.25 -0.70 -7.01
CA ASN A 56 18.12 -0.81 -5.85
C ASN A 56 17.33 -0.59 -4.54
N ASP A 57 16.51 0.45 -4.50
CA ASP A 57 15.67 0.82 -3.36
C ASP A 57 14.70 -0.33 -3.01
N ALA A 58 14.05 -0.93 -4.03
CA ALA A 58 13.20 -2.11 -3.87
C ALA A 58 13.96 -3.34 -3.34
N LYS A 59 15.18 -3.60 -3.81
CA LYS A 59 16.02 -4.71 -3.32
C LYS A 59 16.43 -4.52 -1.86
N LEU A 60 16.78 -3.30 -1.46
CA LEU A 60 17.13 -2.98 -0.08
C LEU A 60 15.96 -3.20 0.87
N LEU A 61 14.76 -2.73 0.48
CA LEU A 61 13.53 -2.96 1.25
C LEU A 61 13.17 -4.44 1.32
N ARG A 62 13.29 -5.19 0.21
CA ARG A 62 13.11 -6.65 0.21
C ARG A 62 13.99 -7.33 1.25
N ASP A 63 15.28 -7.01 1.25
CA ASP A 63 16.23 -7.65 2.16
C ASP A 63 15.97 -7.25 3.62
N ALA A 64 15.60 -5.98 3.87
CA ALA A 64 15.19 -5.52 5.18
C ALA A 64 13.94 -6.25 5.70
N LEU A 65 12.89 -6.34 4.89
CA LEU A 65 11.64 -7.01 5.26
C LEU A 65 11.84 -8.51 5.49
N ARG A 66 12.64 -9.17 4.65
CA ARG A 66 13.00 -10.59 4.85
C ARG A 66 13.77 -10.81 6.16
N ARG A 67 14.70 -9.92 6.53
CA ARG A 67 15.39 -9.98 7.84
C ARG A 67 14.42 -9.88 9.02
N GLN A 68 13.33 -9.13 8.86
CA GLN A 68 12.25 -9.03 9.86
C GLN A 68 11.23 -10.18 9.77
N LYS A 69 11.52 -11.24 9.00
CA LYS A 69 10.66 -12.43 8.81
C LYS A 69 9.31 -12.12 8.16
N VAL A 70 9.22 -11.01 7.41
CA VAL A 70 8.06 -10.70 6.56
C VAL A 70 8.02 -11.69 5.39
N GLN A 71 6.83 -12.16 5.03
CA GLN A 71 6.60 -13.09 3.93
C GLN A 71 6.76 -12.39 2.58
N VAL A 72 7.96 -12.45 2.02
CA VAL A 72 8.31 -11.84 0.73
C VAL A 72 8.87 -12.91 -0.23
N PRO A 73 8.04 -13.77 -0.84
CA PRO A 73 8.49 -14.72 -1.84
C PRO A 73 8.98 -13.98 -3.09
N ASP A 74 9.91 -14.55 -3.85
CA ASP A 74 10.49 -13.89 -5.04
C ASP A 74 9.42 -13.49 -6.06
N LYS A 75 8.34 -14.26 -6.20
CA LYS A 75 7.20 -13.93 -7.07
C LYS A 75 6.44 -12.65 -6.70
N ARG A 76 6.65 -12.10 -5.50
CA ARG A 76 6.10 -10.82 -5.03
C ARG A 76 7.13 -9.68 -5.07
N VAL A 77 8.26 -9.88 -5.74
CA VAL A 77 9.26 -8.84 -5.99
C VAL A 77 9.26 -8.57 -7.50
N LEU A 78 8.54 -7.52 -7.92
CA LEU A 78 8.39 -7.18 -9.33
C LEU A 78 9.36 -6.06 -9.69
N LEU A 79 10.31 -6.35 -10.57
CA LEU A 79 11.35 -5.41 -10.98
C LEU A 79 11.31 -5.18 -12.50
N ASN A 80 11.44 -3.92 -12.93
CA ASN A 80 11.48 -3.52 -14.34
C ASN A 80 10.40 -4.22 -15.16
N ALA A 81 10.76 -4.99 -16.20
CA ALA A 81 9.85 -5.67 -17.11
C ALA A 81 8.80 -6.58 -16.42
N GLN A 82 9.07 -7.03 -15.18
CA GLN A 82 8.12 -7.84 -14.41
C GLN A 82 7.04 -6.99 -13.73
N ALA A 83 7.31 -5.71 -13.49
CA ALA A 83 6.43 -4.77 -12.81
C ALA A 83 5.44 -4.13 -13.79
N THR A 84 4.60 -4.95 -14.42
CA THR A 84 3.46 -4.47 -15.21
C THR A 84 2.24 -4.25 -14.31
N ARG A 85 1.32 -3.38 -14.75
CA ARG A 85 0.04 -3.17 -14.03
C ARG A 85 -0.69 -4.49 -13.75
N ALA A 86 -0.74 -5.37 -14.76
CA ALA A 86 -1.37 -6.67 -14.64
C ALA A 86 -0.66 -7.59 -13.63
N ALA A 87 0.68 -7.56 -13.58
CA ALA A 87 1.44 -8.33 -12.62
C ALA A 87 1.21 -7.85 -11.18
N PHE A 88 1.16 -6.53 -10.96
CA PHE A 88 0.81 -5.95 -9.67
C PHE A 88 -0.57 -6.41 -9.20
N ILE A 89 -1.60 -6.29 -10.04
CA ILE A 89 -2.98 -6.67 -9.69
C ILE A 89 -3.05 -8.15 -9.29
N ARG A 90 -2.42 -9.04 -10.09
CA ARG A 90 -2.37 -10.48 -9.77
C ARG A 90 -1.65 -10.75 -8.45
N ALA A 91 -0.46 -10.16 -8.26
CA ALA A 91 0.33 -10.37 -7.06
C ALA A 91 -0.38 -9.85 -5.79
N TRP A 92 -1.06 -8.70 -5.89
CA TRP A 92 -1.89 -8.16 -4.82
C TRP A 92 -3.04 -9.12 -4.46
N GLN A 93 -3.79 -9.57 -5.45
CA GLN A 93 -4.90 -10.51 -5.24
C GLN A 93 -4.44 -11.85 -4.64
N GLU A 94 -3.31 -12.38 -5.10
CA GLU A 94 -2.72 -13.59 -4.51
C GLU A 94 -2.27 -13.38 -3.06
N MET A 95 -1.73 -12.21 -2.75
CA MET A 95 -1.30 -11.86 -1.40
C MET A 95 -2.50 -11.75 -0.46
N VAL A 96 -3.57 -11.07 -0.87
CA VAL A 96 -4.83 -10.96 -0.11
C VAL A 96 -5.44 -12.34 0.13
N LYS A 97 -5.44 -13.25 -0.85
CA LYS A 97 -5.95 -14.62 -0.71
C LYS A 97 -5.17 -15.48 0.31
N GLN A 98 -3.90 -15.16 0.55
CA GLN A 98 -3.05 -15.90 1.50
C GLN A 98 -3.18 -15.36 2.93
N ALA A 99 -3.52 -14.08 3.06
CA ALA A 99 -3.65 -13.41 4.35
C ALA A 99 -4.94 -13.79 5.06
N LYS A 100 -4.94 -13.68 6.39
CA LYS A 100 -6.12 -13.80 7.23
C LYS A 100 -6.48 -12.43 7.83
N PRO A 101 -7.75 -12.20 8.21
CA PRO A 101 -8.12 -10.97 8.91
C PRO A 101 -7.19 -10.67 10.09
N GLY A 102 -6.77 -9.41 10.20
CA GLY A 102 -5.79 -8.93 11.17
C GLY A 102 -4.32 -8.99 10.74
N ASP A 103 -3.97 -9.78 9.71
CA ASP A 103 -2.61 -9.77 9.14
C ASP A 103 -2.27 -8.40 8.54
N THR A 104 -0.96 -8.15 8.33
CA THR A 104 -0.47 -6.90 7.72
C THR A 104 -0.04 -7.15 6.27
N LEU A 105 -0.55 -6.34 5.35
CA LEU A 105 -0.18 -6.29 3.95
C LEU A 105 0.72 -5.08 3.71
N ILE A 106 1.97 -5.32 3.34
CA ILE A 106 2.96 -4.30 3.04
C ILE A 106 3.06 -4.16 1.53
N PHE A 107 2.80 -2.97 1.00
CA PHE A 107 3.05 -2.64 -0.40
C PHE A 107 4.15 -1.59 -0.46
N THR A 108 5.21 -1.88 -1.21
CA THR A 108 6.29 -0.91 -1.47
C THR A 108 6.36 -0.65 -2.97
N PHE A 109 6.46 0.62 -3.34
CA PHE A 109 6.58 1.06 -4.72
C PHE A 109 7.71 2.07 -4.84
N ALA A 110 8.69 1.78 -5.69
CA ALA A 110 9.71 2.72 -6.13
C ALA A 110 9.64 2.87 -7.66
N GLY A 111 9.48 4.10 -8.15
CA GLY A 111 9.29 4.36 -9.57
C GLY A 111 8.78 5.77 -9.88
N HIS A 112 8.23 5.97 -11.07
CA HIS A 112 7.62 7.24 -11.47
C HIS A 112 6.23 7.38 -10.88
N GLY A 113 5.98 8.56 -10.32
CA GLY A 113 4.64 9.09 -10.12
C GLY A 113 4.30 10.07 -11.24
N GLY A 114 3.02 10.21 -11.55
CA GLY A 114 2.52 11.21 -12.47
C GLY A 114 1.35 11.99 -11.91
N GLN A 115 1.09 13.12 -12.53
CA GLN A 115 -0.18 13.84 -12.41
C GLN A 115 -0.92 13.66 -13.74
N GLN A 116 -2.22 13.46 -13.69
CA GLN A 116 -3.14 13.49 -14.82
C GLN A 116 -3.96 14.77 -14.70
N ALA A 117 -4.55 15.30 -15.78
CA ALA A 117 -5.60 16.30 -15.61
C ALA A 117 -6.86 15.57 -15.11
N ASP A 118 -7.41 16.03 -13.99
CA ASP A 118 -8.67 15.54 -13.41
C ASP A 118 -9.76 15.59 -14.48
N VAL A 119 -10.55 14.52 -14.54
CA VAL A 119 -11.69 14.42 -15.43
C VAL A 119 -12.95 14.04 -14.68
N GLU A 120 -14.01 14.77 -15.03
CA GLU A 120 -15.32 14.72 -14.42
C GLU A 120 -15.71 13.39 -13.76
N PRO A 121 -16.13 13.42 -12.48
CA PRO A 121 -16.35 14.60 -11.65
C PRO A 121 -15.03 15.18 -11.14
N LEU A 122 -14.84 16.48 -11.34
CA LEU A 122 -13.68 17.21 -10.83
C LEU A 122 -13.74 17.23 -9.30
N ASP A 123 -13.02 16.34 -8.63
CA ASP A 123 -13.03 16.24 -7.18
C ASP A 123 -11.74 16.73 -6.52
N GLU A 124 -10.72 17.09 -7.30
CA GLU A 124 -9.46 17.63 -6.81
C GLU A 124 -9.37 19.17 -6.89
N LYS A 125 -8.83 19.79 -5.82
CA LYS A 125 -8.69 21.26 -5.75
C LYS A 125 -7.68 21.88 -6.73
N ASP A 126 -6.69 21.13 -7.20
CA ASP A 126 -5.76 21.56 -8.25
C ASP A 126 -6.06 20.92 -9.61
N GLY A 127 -7.05 20.02 -9.66
CA GLY A 127 -7.56 19.33 -10.84
C GLY A 127 -6.55 18.36 -11.43
N LYS A 128 -5.88 17.52 -10.62
CA LYS A 128 -4.79 16.66 -11.10
C LYS A 128 -4.60 15.27 -10.45
N ASP A 129 -5.32 14.25 -10.92
CA ASP A 129 -5.21 12.90 -10.35
C ASP A 129 -3.77 12.38 -10.32
N GLU A 130 -3.39 11.77 -9.21
CA GLU A 130 -2.07 11.19 -9.09
C GLU A 130 -2.02 9.73 -9.44
N THR A 131 -0.90 9.35 -10.06
CA THR A 131 -0.76 8.04 -10.66
C THR A 131 0.55 7.40 -10.29
N ILE A 132 0.54 6.10 -10.02
CA ILE A 132 1.75 5.28 -10.05
C ILE A 132 1.90 4.65 -11.44
N MET A 133 3.10 4.75 -12.01
CA MET A 133 3.38 4.25 -13.36
C MET A 133 4.13 2.92 -13.29
N PHE A 134 3.60 1.91 -14.00
CA PHE A 134 4.21 0.60 -14.16
C PHE A 134 5.14 0.57 -15.38
N HIS A 135 5.90 -0.52 -15.53
CA HIS A 135 6.83 -0.70 -16.65
C HIS A 135 6.15 -0.54 -18.02
N ASP A 136 4.91 -1.00 -18.13
CA ASP A 136 4.10 -0.98 -19.35
C ASP A 136 3.31 0.33 -19.54
N PHE A 137 3.61 1.37 -18.75
CA PHE A 137 3.04 2.71 -18.92
C PHE A 137 3.42 3.29 -20.27
N ASN A 138 2.42 3.73 -21.03
CA ASN A 138 2.60 4.33 -22.34
C ASN A 138 2.09 5.77 -22.32
N PRO A 139 2.97 6.78 -22.48
CA PRO A 139 2.57 8.20 -22.51
C PRO A 139 1.55 8.53 -23.60
N ASN A 140 1.49 7.73 -24.67
CA ASN A 140 0.54 7.91 -25.78
C ASN A 140 -0.79 7.15 -25.57
N LYS A 141 -0.88 6.32 -24.52
CA LYS A 141 -2.08 5.56 -24.12
C LYS A 141 -2.29 5.73 -22.63
N PRO A 142 -2.87 6.85 -22.22
CA PRO A 142 -2.82 7.37 -20.87
C PRO A 142 -3.41 6.43 -19.82
N THR A 143 -4.40 5.60 -20.14
CA THR A 143 -4.94 4.57 -19.21
C THR A 143 -4.10 3.29 -19.11
N GLN A 144 -3.10 3.10 -19.99
CA GLN A 144 -2.27 1.90 -20.02
C GLN A 144 -1.16 1.97 -18.97
N GLY A 145 -0.98 0.90 -18.22
CA GLY A 145 0.21 0.72 -17.37
C GLY A 145 0.32 1.69 -16.20
N ARG A 146 -0.80 2.28 -15.74
CA ARG A 146 -0.85 3.11 -14.52
C ARG A 146 -1.98 2.68 -13.58
N ILE A 147 -1.92 3.15 -12.34
CA ILE A 147 -3.02 3.07 -11.38
C ILE A 147 -3.22 4.47 -10.79
N LEU A 148 -4.47 4.95 -10.80
CA LEU A 148 -4.88 6.18 -10.12
C LEU A 148 -4.91 5.98 -8.60
N ASP A 149 -4.86 7.07 -7.87
CA ASP A 149 -5.04 7.09 -6.43
C ASP A 149 -6.44 6.59 -6.02
N GLU A 150 -7.53 6.88 -6.75
CA GLU A 150 -8.86 6.35 -6.40
C GLU A 150 -8.98 4.85 -6.73
N GLU A 151 -8.32 4.40 -7.80
CA GLU A 151 -8.17 2.97 -8.08
C GLU A 151 -7.45 2.28 -6.91
N LEU A 152 -6.35 2.88 -6.42
CA LEU A 152 -5.58 2.36 -5.30
C LEU A 152 -6.37 2.39 -3.99
N TYR A 153 -7.10 3.47 -3.73
CA TYR A 153 -8.04 3.59 -2.61
C TYR A 153 -9.11 2.49 -2.67
N GLY A 154 -9.70 2.26 -3.85
CA GLY A 154 -10.68 1.20 -4.07
C GLY A 154 -10.12 -0.20 -3.80
N ILE A 155 -8.86 -0.43 -4.17
CA ILE A 155 -8.12 -1.66 -3.86
C ILE A 155 -7.92 -1.82 -2.35
N PHE A 156 -7.50 -0.77 -1.65
CA PHE A 156 -7.25 -0.80 -0.20
C PHE A 156 -8.53 -0.89 0.63
N LYS A 157 -9.60 -0.21 0.21
CA LYS A 157 -10.91 -0.26 0.85
C LYS A 157 -11.52 -1.66 0.81
N LYS A 158 -11.33 -2.41 -0.29
CA LYS A 158 -11.75 -3.81 -0.39
C LYS A 158 -10.95 -4.76 0.51
N ALA A 159 -9.82 -4.30 1.05
CA ALA A 159 -8.95 -5.04 1.96
C ALA A 159 -9.03 -4.52 3.41
N SER A 160 -10.21 -4.05 3.83
CA SER A 160 -10.46 -3.48 5.17
C SER A 160 -10.26 -4.45 6.34
N ASP A 161 -10.27 -5.75 6.08
CA ASP A 161 -10.05 -6.78 7.11
C ASP A 161 -8.57 -6.92 7.52
N TYR A 162 -7.67 -6.22 6.83
CA TYR A 162 -6.23 -6.29 7.00
C TYR A 162 -5.65 -4.93 7.38
N ASN A 163 -4.48 -4.91 8.03
CA ASN A 163 -3.70 -3.70 8.17
C ASN A 163 -2.87 -3.51 6.89
N ILE A 164 -2.82 -2.31 6.32
CA ILE A 164 -2.06 -2.01 5.11
C ILE A 164 -0.97 -1.00 5.44
N LEU A 165 0.27 -1.33 5.10
CA LEU A 165 1.40 -0.40 5.11
C LEU A 165 1.80 -0.14 3.66
N PHE A 166 1.56 1.06 3.16
CA PHE A 166 2.00 1.49 1.84
C PHE A 166 3.24 2.37 2.00
N ILE A 167 4.32 2.03 1.29
CA ILE A 167 5.56 2.81 1.24
C ILE A 167 5.76 3.22 -0.22
N ALA A 168 5.76 4.52 -0.48
CA ALA A 168 5.93 5.07 -1.81
C ALA A 168 7.23 5.89 -1.89
N ASP A 169 8.14 5.45 -2.74
CA ASP A 169 9.34 6.18 -3.17
C ASP A 169 9.18 6.55 -4.65
N ALA A 170 8.22 7.44 -4.90
CA ALA A 170 7.89 7.92 -6.23
C ALA A 170 7.84 9.45 -6.22
N CYS A 171 8.53 10.09 -7.15
CA CYS A 171 8.45 11.54 -7.25
C CYS A 171 7.05 11.97 -7.70
N HIS A 172 6.53 13.00 -7.02
CA HIS A 172 5.12 13.39 -6.96
C HIS A 172 4.24 12.59 -5.98
N SER A 173 4.77 11.73 -5.09
CA SER A 173 3.95 11.22 -3.97
C SER A 173 3.58 12.28 -2.91
N SER A 174 3.94 13.54 -3.13
CA SER A 174 3.64 14.67 -2.25
C SER A 174 2.18 15.14 -2.33
N GLY A 175 1.47 14.93 -3.44
CA GLY A 175 0.02 15.07 -3.44
C GLY A 175 -0.66 13.77 -3.05
N LEU A 176 -0.02 12.59 -3.29
CA LEU A 176 -0.68 11.27 -3.09
C LEU A 176 -1.18 11.13 -1.66
N VAL A 177 -0.49 11.82 -0.74
CA VAL A 177 -1.13 12.51 0.38
C VAL A 177 -0.28 13.75 0.75
N ARG A 178 -0.87 14.97 0.69
CA ARG A 178 -0.64 16.15 1.59
C ARG A 178 0.00 17.43 1.00
N THR A 179 -0.81 18.50 0.97
CA THR A 179 -0.34 19.87 1.26
C THR A 179 0.18 19.96 2.70
N LEU A 180 1.50 19.97 2.91
CA LEU A 180 2.17 20.69 3.99
C LEU A 180 3.61 21.03 3.59
N ALA A 181 3.81 22.33 3.39
CA ALA A 181 5.05 23.06 3.18
C ALA A 181 6.36 22.36 3.61
N ARG A 182 7.28 22.17 2.65
CA ARG A 182 8.73 22.24 2.91
C ARG A 182 9.55 22.47 1.62
N PRO A 183 10.66 23.22 1.68
CA PRO A 183 11.34 23.73 0.50
C PRO A 183 12.27 22.68 -0.09
N TRP A 184 12.14 22.49 -1.41
CA TRP A 184 13.15 22.10 -2.39
C TRP A 184 14.40 21.39 -1.84
N ARG A 185 14.40 20.05 -1.89
CA ARG A 185 15.62 19.24 -2.03
C ARG A 185 15.38 18.23 -3.14
N HIS A 186 16.27 18.25 -4.14
CA HIS A 186 16.44 17.31 -5.26
C HIS A 186 15.42 16.19 -5.37
N VAL A 187 14.29 16.51 -6.00
CA VAL A 187 13.24 15.57 -6.39
C VAL A 187 13.72 14.82 -7.63
N ARG A 188 13.60 13.49 -7.68
CA ARG A 188 13.77 12.69 -8.93
C ARG A 188 12.55 12.94 -9.85
N THR A 189 12.32 14.18 -10.26
CA THR A 189 11.18 14.55 -11.11
C THR A 189 11.34 13.89 -12.49
N GLY A 190 10.44 12.95 -12.81
CA GLY A 190 10.31 12.41 -14.17
C GLY A 190 9.77 13.43 -15.17
N GLY A 191 9.19 14.53 -14.69
CA GLY A 191 8.55 15.57 -15.48
C GLY A 191 7.16 15.89 -14.93
N PHE A 192 6.58 17.01 -15.33
CA PHE A 192 5.14 17.22 -15.20
C PHE A 192 4.47 16.52 -16.37
N TRP A 193 3.82 15.39 -16.10
CA TRP A 193 2.96 14.73 -17.07
C TRP A 193 1.61 15.43 -17.05
N LYS A 194 1.13 15.92 -18.20
CA LYS A 194 -0.27 16.33 -18.33
C LYS A 194 -0.94 15.23 -19.15
N ILE A 195 -1.42 14.22 -18.43
CA ILE A 195 -2.06 13.07 -19.03
C ILE A 195 -3.52 13.46 -19.30
N GLU A 196 -3.95 13.48 -20.56
CA GLU A 196 -5.37 13.62 -20.90
C GLU A 196 -5.97 12.22 -21.02
N PRO A 197 -7.08 11.88 -20.36
CA PRO A 197 -7.62 10.51 -20.41
C PRO A 197 -8.14 10.14 -21.79
N ASP A 198 -7.85 8.92 -22.22
CA ASP A 198 -8.36 8.31 -23.45
C ASP A 198 -9.66 7.51 -23.22
N ALA A 199 -10.03 7.30 -21.95
CA ALA A 199 -11.28 6.67 -21.53
C ALA A 199 -11.65 7.09 -20.09
N PRO A 200 -12.93 7.08 -19.71
CA PRO A 200 -13.35 7.28 -18.32
C PRO A 200 -12.81 6.16 -17.41
N PRO A 201 -12.58 6.44 -16.12
CA PRO A 201 -12.00 5.47 -15.20
C PRO A 201 -12.87 4.20 -15.08
N PRO A 202 -12.26 3.02 -14.91
CA PRO A 202 -12.98 1.75 -14.84
C PRO A 202 -13.82 1.59 -13.55
N PHE A 203 -13.63 2.47 -12.57
CA PHE A 203 -14.46 2.55 -11.38
C PHE A 203 -15.26 3.85 -11.42
N PRO A 204 -16.55 3.81 -11.04
CA PRO A 204 -17.30 5.05 -10.89
C PRO A 204 -16.58 5.92 -9.86
N PRO A 205 -16.54 7.25 -10.09
CA PRO A 205 -15.96 8.19 -9.15
C PRO A 205 -16.60 7.96 -7.79
N LEU A 206 -15.76 7.94 -6.75
CA LEU A 206 -16.30 7.90 -5.39
C LEU A 206 -17.13 9.17 -5.19
N PRO A 207 -18.28 9.09 -4.49
CA PRO A 207 -19.10 10.28 -4.26
C PRO A 207 -18.26 11.31 -3.52
N THR A 208 -17.91 12.40 -4.21
CA THR A 208 -17.12 13.57 -3.77
C THR A 208 -16.46 13.35 -2.41
N GLN A 209 -15.42 12.52 -2.35
CA GLN A 209 -14.58 12.49 -1.17
C GLN A 209 -13.70 13.72 -1.29
N SER A 210 -14.13 14.83 -0.71
CA SER A 210 -13.27 16.00 -0.59
C SER A 210 -11.90 15.56 -0.06
N ASP A 211 -10.81 16.07 -0.63
CA ASP A 211 -9.37 15.89 -0.32
C ASP A 211 -8.95 15.87 1.17
N ASN A 212 -9.89 16.07 2.09
CA ASN A 212 -9.74 15.92 3.53
C ASN A 212 -10.20 14.57 4.07
N ALA A 213 -10.69 13.66 3.21
CA ALA A 213 -11.04 12.31 3.65
C ALA A 213 -9.75 11.57 4.03
N PRO A 214 -9.58 11.18 5.30
CA PRO A 214 -8.39 10.46 5.71
C PRO A 214 -8.32 9.13 4.95
N LEU A 215 -7.09 8.65 4.67
CA LEU A 215 -6.88 7.25 4.28
C LEU A 215 -7.69 6.33 5.19
N PRO A 216 -8.21 5.20 4.68
CA PRO A 216 -8.94 4.26 5.52
C PRO A 216 -8.13 3.94 6.78
N ALA A 217 -8.78 3.86 7.95
CA ALA A 217 -8.08 3.81 9.24
C ALA A 217 -7.10 2.62 9.37
N HIS A 218 -7.27 1.59 8.54
CA HIS A 218 -6.39 0.42 8.46
C HIS A 218 -5.17 0.62 7.55
N VAL A 219 -4.99 1.79 6.93
CA VAL A 219 -3.89 2.10 6.00
C VAL A 219 -2.93 3.10 6.63
N THR A 220 -1.65 2.76 6.65
CA THR A 220 -0.54 3.67 6.97
C THR A 220 0.27 3.93 5.71
N LEU A 221 0.46 5.19 5.32
CA LEU A 221 1.33 5.59 4.22
C LEU A 221 2.63 6.21 4.74
N ILE A 222 3.76 5.79 4.17
CA ILE A 222 5.07 6.42 4.36
C ILE A 222 5.60 6.84 2.99
N THR A 223 6.00 8.10 2.85
CA THR A 223 6.62 8.65 1.65
C THR A 223 8.09 8.99 1.91
N GLY A 224 8.93 8.80 0.89
CA GLY A 224 10.38 9.05 0.92
C GLY A 224 10.77 10.46 0.48
#